data_AF-A0A5D3E6H9-F1
#
_entry.id   AF-A0A5D3E6H9-F1
#
_cell.length_a   1.000
_cell.length_b   1.000
_cell.length_c   1.000
_cell.angle_alpha   90.00
_cell.angle_beta   90.00
_cell.angle_gamma   90.00
#
_symmetry.space_group_name_H-M   'P 1'
#
loop_
_entity.id
_entity.type
_entity.pdbx_description
1 polymer ?
#
loop_
_entity_poly.entity_id
_entity_poly.type
_entity_poly.pdbx_seq_one_letter_code
_entity_poly.pdbx_strand_id
1 'polypeptide(L)'
;MFNRLLYFWSVSLMQVVACPCALGLATPTAMLVGTSLGATKGLLLRGGNILEQFSMADTVVFDKTGTLTVGKPVVTKVFATSRYERNVDSQTNSHGNYSENEILKFAAAVESNTVHPVGKAIVEAARAVNGHSLKVVSHINNQFKQIK
;
A
#
# COMPACT_ATOMS: atom_id res chain seq x y z
N MET A 1 40.02 39.71 53.90
CA MET A 1 40.42 38.60 53.01
C MET A 1 39.47 37.40 53.10
N PHE A 2 39.03 37.01 54.31
CA PHE A 2 38.10 35.88 54.55
C PHE A 2 36.74 36.00 53.85
N ASN A 3 36.09 37.17 53.88
CA ASN A 3 34.79 37.36 53.21
C ASN A 3 34.86 37.26 51.67
N ARG A 4 35.96 37.67 51.02
CA ARG A 4 36.11 37.48 49.56
C ARG A 4 36.23 36.00 49.19
N LEU A 5 36.85 35.19 50.05
CA LEU A 5 37.00 33.75 49.84
C LEU A 5 35.67 33.01 50.04
N LEU A 6 34.89 33.40 51.06
CA LEU A 6 33.54 32.89 51.30
C LEU A 6 32.58 33.20 50.13
N TYR A 7 32.60 34.44 49.62
CA TYR A 7 31.82 34.80 48.44
C TYR A 7 32.22 33.97 47.22
N PHE A 8 33.51 33.81 46.96
CA PHE A 8 34.01 33.03 45.82
C PHE A 8 33.62 31.54 45.90
N TRP A 9 33.65 30.96 47.11
CA TRP A 9 33.18 29.59 47.37
C TRP A 9 31.67 29.43 47.17
N SER A 10 30.86 30.37 47.67
CA SER A 10 29.40 30.32 47.53
C SER A 10 28.94 30.37 46.08
N VAL A 11 29.56 31.22 45.25
CA VAL A 11 29.24 31.36 43.83
C VAL A 11 29.65 30.12 43.04
N SER A 12 30.82 29.54 43.33
CA SER A 12 31.29 28.32 42.67
C SER A 12 30.39 27.11 42.96
N LEU A 13 29.91 26.99 44.21
CA LEU A 13 28.96 25.94 44.61
C LEU A 13 27.62 26.05 43.86
N MET A 14 27.10 27.26 43.69
CA MET A 14 25.85 27.50 42.93
C MET A 14 25.97 27.08 41.46
N GLN A 15 27.11 27.31 40.82
CA GLN A 15 27.33 26.97 39.41
C GLN A 15 27.39 25.45 39.17
N VAL A 16 27.99 24.70 40.10
CA VAL A 16 28.06 23.23 40.05
C VAL A 16 26.69 22.60 40.31
N VAL A 17 25.95 23.11 41.29
CA VAL A 17 24.59 22.63 41.61
C VAL A 17 23.59 22.98 40.50
N ALA A 18 23.76 24.13 39.85
CA ALA A 18 22.87 24.59 38.79
C ALA A 18 23.11 23.91 37.43
N CYS A 19 24.24 23.20 37.24
CA CYS A 19 24.55 22.57 35.95
C CYS A 19 23.61 21.39 35.69
N PRO A 20 22.65 21.48 34.76
CA PRO A 20 21.57 20.51 34.66
C PRO A 20 21.94 19.36 33.71
N CYS A 21 23.14 18.77 33.87
CA CYS A 21 23.69 17.76 32.96
C CYS A 21 22.74 16.57 32.72
N ALA A 22 22.03 16.14 33.76
CA ALA A 22 21.04 15.08 33.66
C ALA A 22 19.81 15.49 32.82
N LEU A 23 19.37 16.74 32.95
CA LEU A 23 18.22 17.27 32.22
C LEU A 23 18.51 17.35 30.71
N GLY A 24 19.73 17.77 30.34
CA GLY A 24 20.15 17.88 28.94
C GLY A 24 20.31 16.54 28.22
N LEU A 25 20.65 15.47 28.95
CA LEU A 25 20.79 14.12 28.40
C LEU A 25 19.51 13.29 28.45
N ALA A 26 18.53 13.66 29.27
CA ALA A 26 17.28 12.91 29.42
C ALA A 26 16.54 12.75 28.08
N THR A 27 16.32 13.84 27.34
CA THR A 27 15.61 13.81 26.05
C THR A 27 16.32 13.01 24.98
N PRO A 28 17.62 13.21 24.66
CA PRO A 28 18.28 12.44 23.61
C PRO A 28 18.40 10.95 23.96
N THR A 29 18.58 10.60 25.23
CA THR A 29 18.61 9.18 25.65
C THR A 29 17.25 8.51 25.53
N ALA A 30 16.18 9.19 25.95
CA ALA A 30 14.81 8.70 25.78
C ALA A 30 14.45 8.52 24.30
N MET A 31 14.84 9.47 23.43
CA MET A 31 14.61 9.38 21.98
C MET A 31 15.39 8.23 21.34
N LEU A 32 16.65 8.05 21.71
CA LEU A 32 17.49 6.96 21.20
C LEU A 32 16.95 5.57 21.60
N VAL A 33 16.60 5.40 22.87
CA VAL A 33 16.04 4.14 23.37
C VAL A 33 14.64 3.91 22.79
N GLY A 34 13.80 4.95 22.72
CA GLY A 34 12.46 4.86 22.15
C GLY A 34 12.46 4.48 20.67
N THR A 35 13.33 5.10 19.87
CA THR A 35 13.48 4.77 18.44
C THR A 35 14.05 3.37 18.22
N SER A 36 15.05 2.95 19.01
CA SER A 36 15.59 1.59 18.92
C SER A 36 14.54 0.52 19.26
N LEU A 37 13.70 0.75 20.28
CA LEU A 37 12.58 -0.13 20.60
C LEU A 37 11.47 -0.10 19.54
N GLY A 38 11.23 1.05 18.90
CA GLY A 38 10.32 1.15 17.76
C GLY A 38 10.80 0.32 16.57
N ALA A 39 12.10 0.38 16.27
CA ALA A 39 12.71 -0.35 15.17
C ALA A 39 12.58 -1.87 15.34
N THR A 40 12.72 -2.41 16.57
CA THR A 40 12.48 -3.84 16.82
C THR A 40 11.03 -4.27 16.63
N LYS A 41 10.09 -3.32 16.64
CA LYS A 41 8.67 -3.52 16.35
C LYS A 41 8.29 -3.19 14.90
N GLY A 42 9.28 -2.93 14.03
CA GLY A 42 9.05 -2.61 12.62
C GLY A 42 8.64 -1.15 12.36
N LEU A 43 8.74 -0.26 13.35
CA LEU A 43 8.49 1.17 13.18
C LEU A 43 9.79 1.88 12.80
N LEU A 44 9.85 2.39 11.58
CA LEU A 44 10.97 3.20 11.11
C LEU A 44 10.67 4.69 11.34
N LEU A 45 11.24 5.26 12.40
CA LEU A 45 11.09 6.68 12.75
C LEU A 45 12.29 7.47 12.22
N ARG A 46 12.03 8.49 11.39
CA ARG A 46 13.09 9.24 10.67
C ARG A 46 13.18 10.71 11.10
N GLY A 47 13.94 11.01 12.15
CA GLY A 47 14.13 12.38 12.65
C GLY A 47 14.10 12.45 14.17
N GLY A 48 14.68 13.53 14.74
CA GLY A 48 14.91 13.66 16.18
C GLY A 48 13.71 14.10 17.02
N ASN A 49 12.67 14.66 16.41
CA ASN A 49 11.49 15.23 17.09
C ASN A 49 10.18 14.49 16.78
N ILE A 50 10.24 13.32 16.13
CA ILE A 50 9.02 12.60 15.72
C ILE A 50 8.25 12.04 16.90
N LEU A 51 8.94 11.47 17.89
CA LEU A 51 8.24 10.91 19.06
C LEU A 51 7.55 12.00 19.89
N GLU A 52 8.09 13.21 19.89
CA GLU A 52 7.49 14.38 20.55
C GLU A 52 6.29 14.91 19.76
N GLN A 53 6.36 14.97 18.43
CA GLN A 53 5.19 15.31 17.62
C GLN A 53 4.11 14.24 17.67
N PHE A 54 4.50 12.97 17.68
CA PHE A 54 3.58 11.84 17.73
C PHE A 54 2.85 11.75 19.06
N SER A 55 3.47 12.15 20.18
CA SER A 55 2.79 12.20 21.48
C SER A 55 1.68 13.25 21.54
N MET A 56 1.73 14.26 20.68
CA MET A 56 0.69 15.31 20.53
C MET A 56 -0.33 15.00 19.43
N ALA A 57 -0.18 13.87 18.71
CA ALA A 57 -1.06 13.56 17.59
C ALA A 57 -2.36 12.89 18.06
N ASP A 58 -3.49 13.58 17.88
CA ASP A 58 -4.82 13.06 18.26
C ASP A 58 -5.59 12.43 17.08
N THR A 59 -5.17 12.69 15.85
CA THR A 59 -5.88 12.27 14.62
C THR A 59 -4.94 11.53 13.69
N VAL A 60 -5.39 10.37 13.20
CA VAL A 60 -4.66 9.56 12.22
C VAL A 60 -5.47 9.49 10.93
N VAL A 61 -4.89 9.97 9.84
CA VAL A 61 -5.47 9.89 8.50
C VAL A 61 -4.77 8.78 7.73
N PHE A 62 -5.52 7.74 7.37
CA PHE A 62 -5.01 6.63 6.60
C PHE A 62 -5.25 6.84 5.11
N ASP A 63 -4.24 6.55 4.29
CA ASP A 63 -4.49 6.33 2.86
C ASP A 63 -5.25 5.00 2.68
N LYS A 64 -6.16 4.94 1.72
CA LYS A 64 -6.91 3.72 1.44
C LYS A 64 -6.08 2.76 0.59
N THR A 65 -5.46 3.25 -0.47
CA THR A 65 -4.85 2.41 -1.51
C THR A 65 -3.40 2.10 -1.14
N GLY A 66 -3.08 0.84 -0.85
CA GLY A 66 -1.72 0.44 -0.46
C GLY A 66 -1.42 0.53 1.04
N THR A 67 -2.29 1.17 1.83
CA THR A 67 -2.22 1.17 3.32
C THR A 67 -3.34 0.32 3.92
N LEU A 68 -4.61 0.72 3.79
CA LEU A 68 -5.73 -0.11 4.26
C LEU A 68 -6.02 -1.30 3.33
N THR A 69 -5.68 -1.15 2.05
CA THR A 69 -5.89 -2.17 1.02
C THR A 69 -4.58 -2.57 0.38
N VAL A 70 -4.50 -3.76 -0.20
CA VAL A 70 -3.29 -4.29 -0.86
C VAL A 70 -2.88 -3.49 -2.12
N GLY A 71 -3.74 -2.58 -2.61
CA GLY A 71 -3.47 -1.78 -3.80
C GLY A 71 -3.48 -2.58 -5.11
N LYS A 72 -3.91 -3.84 -5.07
CA LYS A 72 -4.08 -4.72 -6.23
C LYS A 72 -5.57 -4.99 -6.44
N PRO A 73 -6.19 -4.52 -7.53
CA PRO A 73 -7.58 -4.82 -7.81
C PRO A 73 -7.75 -6.32 -8.07
N VAL A 74 -8.88 -6.88 -7.64
CA VAL A 74 -9.24 -8.28 -7.85
C VAL A 74 -10.69 -8.32 -8.32
N VAL A 75 -10.98 -9.16 -9.32
CA VAL A 75 -12.36 -9.37 -9.78
C VAL A 75 -13.14 -10.10 -8.70
N THR A 76 -14.19 -9.47 -8.18
CA THR A 76 -15.03 -10.03 -7.11
C THR A 76 -16.28 -10.70 -7.63
N LYS A 77 -16.89 -10.14 -8.69
CA LYS A 77 -18.12 -10.65 -9.30
C LYS A 77 -18.11 -10.39 -10.81
N VAL A 78 -18.64 -11.33 -11.56
CA VAL A 78 -18.95 -11.19 -12.99
C VAL A 78 -20.46 -11.31 -13.12
N PHE A 79 -21.09 -10.41 -13.87
CA PHE A 79 -22.52 -10.46 -14.10
C PHE A 79 -22.77 -10.81 -15.57
N ALA A 80 -23.35 -11.98 -15.83
CA ALA A 80 -23.82 -12.35 -17.15
C ALA A 80 -25.24 -11.82 -17.37
N THR A 81 -25.43 -10.94 -18.35
CA THR A 81 -26.78 -10.54 -18.78
C THR A 81 -27.31 -11.53 -19.81
N SER A 82 -28.55 -12.01 -19.61
CA SER A 82 -29.23 -12.95 -20.51
C SER A 82 -29.96 -12.28 -21.68
N ARG A 83 -29.90 -10.95 -21.81
CA ARG A 83 -30.68 -10.22 -22.82
C ARG A 83 -29.81 -9.40 -23.75
N TYR A 84 -29.62 -9.95 -24.94
CA TYR A 84 -29.38 -9.16 -26.13
C TYR A 84 -30.35 -9.62 -27.22
N GLU A 85 -31.63 -9.22 -27.08
CA GLU A 85 -32.59 -9.26 -28.18
C GLU A 85 -32.21 -8.15 -29.17
N ARG A 86 -31.21 -8.42 -30.02
CA ARG A 86 -31.07 -7.65 -31.26
C ARG A 86 -32.05 -8.26 -32.26
N ASN A 87 -33.06 -7.48 -32.66
CA ASN A 87 -33.75 -7.67 -33.93
C ASN A 87 -32.70 -7.55 -35.04
N VAL A 88 -32.10 -8.67 -35.43
CA VAL A 88 -31.34 -8.78 -36.67
C VAL A 88 -31.87 -10.02 -37.35
N ASP A 89 -32.57 -9.75 -38.44
CA ASP A 89 -33.16 -10.72 -39.34
C ASP A 89 -32.15 -11.77 -39.75
N SER A 90 -32.64 -12.98 -40.03
CA SER A 90 -31.95 -14.09 -40.71
C SER A 90 -31.23 -15.10 -39.81
N GLN A 91 -32.02 -16.02 -39.25
CA GLN A 91 -31.88 -17.45 -39.57
C GLN A 91 -30.47 -18.05 -39.47
N THR A 92 -29.84 -17.93 -38.31
CA THR A 92 -28.88 -18.88 -37.73
C THR A 92 -28.47 -18.33 -36.37
N ASN A 93 -28.08 -19.21 -35.46
CA ASN A 93 -27.46 -18.90 -34.16
C ASN A 93 -28.40 -18.89 -32.96
N SER A 94 -28.46 -20.06 -32.33
CA SER A 94 -28.74 -20.28 -30.91
C SER A 94 -27.85 -19.39 -30.03
N HIS A 95 -28.20 -18.11 -29.83
CA HIS A 95 -27.50 -17.23 -28.90
C HIS A 95 -27.96 -17.56 -27.48
N GLY A 96 -27.45 -18.69 -26.98
CA GLY A 96 -27.61 -19.12 -25.60
C GLY A 96 -26.93 -18.15 -24.64
N ASN A 97 -27.48 -18.05 -23.44
CA ASN A 97 -26.95 -17.26 -22.34
C ASN A 97 -25.43 -17.48 -22.19
N TYR A 98 -24.63 -16.41 -22.29
CA TYR A 98 -23.19 -16.50 -22.01
C TYR A 98 -22.97 -16.82 -20.54
N SER A 99 -22.14 -17.82 -20.27
CA SER A 99 -21.71 -18.09 -18.90
C SER A 99 -20.71 -17.02 -18.44
N GLU A 100 -20.68 -16.75 -17.13
CA GLU A 100 -19.72 -15.79 -16.53
C GLU A 100 -18.26 -16.11 -16.91
N ASN A 101 -17.94 -17.40 -17.05
CA ASN A 101 -16.62 -17.87 -17.44
C ASN A 101 -16.25 -17.54 -18.90
N GLU A 102 -17.22 -17.52 -19.82
CA GLU A 102 -17.01 -17.14 -21.21
C GLU A 102 -16.80 -15.63 -21.33
N ILE A 103 -17.60 -14.85 -20.62
CA ILE A 103 -17.45 -13.39 -20.55
C ILE A 103 -16.06 -13.04 -20.01
N LEU A 104 -15.64 -13.70 -18.94
CA LEU A 104 -14.33 -13.48 -18.34
C LEU A 104 -13.18 -13.89 -19.29
N LYS A 105 -13.34 -14.96 -20.08
CA LYS A 105 -12.37 -15.36 -21.11
C LYS A 105 -12.24 -14.32 -22.23
N PHE A 106 -13.36 -13.78 -22.71
CA PHE A 106 -13.33 -12.75 -23.74
C PHE A 106 -12.70 -11.46 -23.22
N ALA A 107 -13.07 -11.01 -22.02
CA ALA A 107 -12.47 -9.84 -21.38
C ALA A 107 -10.96 -10.02 -21.19
N ALA A 108 -10.52 -11.19 -20.73
CA ALA A 108 -9.09 -11.48 -20.58
C ALA A 108 -8.34 -11.59 -21.92
N ALA A 109 -8.99 -11.99 -23.01
CA ALA A 109 -8.37 -12.00 -24.32
C ALA A 109 -8.06 -10.59 -24.82
N VAL A 110 -9.01 -9.66 -24.65
CA VAL A 110 -8.84 -8.25 -25.01
C VAL A 110 -7.78 -7.58 -24.13
N GLU A 111 -7.82 -7.84 -22.82
CA GLU A 111 -6.90 -7.25 -21.85
C GLU A 111 -5.54 -7.97 -21.77
N SER A 112 -5.28 -8.99 -22.59
CA SER A 112 -4.07 -9.83 -22.50
C SER A 112 -2.75 -9.07 -22.70
N ASN A 113 -2.79 -7.94 -23.40
CA ASN A 113 -1.63 -7.11 -23.70
C ASN A 113 -1.65 -5.74 -22.97
N THR A 114 -2.51 -5.58 -21.96
CA THR A 114 -2.65 -4.32 -21.21
C THR A 114 -1.63 -4.19 -20.08
N VAL A 115 -1.25 -2.96 -19.76
CA VAL A 115 -0.42 -2.65 -18.57
C VAL A 115 -1.29 -2.20 -17.39
N HIS A 116 -2.55 -1.85 -17.65
CA HIS A 116 -3.45 -1.27 -16.65
C HIS A 116 -3.74 -2.26 -15.50
N PRO A 117 -3.69 -1.83 -14.22
CA PRO A 117 -3.91 -2.73 -13.07
C PRO A 117 -5.24 -3.51 -13.11
N VAL A 118 -6.31 -2.87 -13.61
CA VAL A 118 -7.62 -3.52 -13.76
C VAL A 118 -7.59 -4.62 -14.83
N GLY A 119 -6.96 -4.38 -15.97
CA GLY A 119 -6.86 -5.38 -17.03
C GLY A 119 -6.01 -6.58 -16.61
N LYS A 120 -4.92 -6.34 -15.85
CA LYS A 120 -4.15 -7.42 -15.21
C LYS A 120 -5.02 -8.26 -14.26
N ALA A 121 -5.85 -7.61 -13.43
CA ALA A 121 -6.75 -8.31 -12.53
C ALA A 121 -7.77 -9.21 -13.26
N ILE A 122 -8.27 -8.77 -14.43
CA ILE A 122 -9.19 -9.56 -15.27
C ILE A 122 -8.47 -10.78 -15.84
N VAL A 123 -7.26 -10.61 -16.36
CA VAL A 123 -6.44 -11.70 -16.90
C VAL A 123 -6.09 -12.72 -15.82
N GLU A 124 -5.72 -12.25 -14.62
CA GLU A 124 -5.43 -13.10 -13.46
C GLU A 124 -6.68 -13.87 -13.00
N ALA A 125 -7.84 -13.22 -12.92
CA ALA A 125 -9.10 -13.88 -12.59
C ALA A 125 -9.48 -14.96 -13.61
N ALA A 126 -9.32 -14.69 -14.91
CA ALA A 126 -9.61 -15.67 -15.96
C ALA A 126 -8.68 -16.89 -15.89
N ARG A 127 -7.41 -16.69 -15.52
CA ARG A 127 -6.43 -17.77 -15.32
C ARG A 127 -6.75 -18.62 -14.09
N ALA A 128 -7.18 -17.99 -12.99
CA ALA A 128 -7.53 -18.70 -11.75
C ALA A 128 -8.74 -19.63 -11.92
N VAL A 129 -9.74 -19.22 -12.71
CA VAL A 129 -10.96 -20.00 -12.97
C VAL A 129 -10.71 -21.15 -13.96
N ASN A 130 -9.82 -20.97 -14.93
CA ASN A 130 -9.57 -21.95 -15.99
C ASN A 130 -8.18 -22.56 -15.84
N GLY A 131 -7.98 -23.45 -14.86
CA GLY A 131 -6.72 -24.18 -14.62
C GLY A 131 -6.11 -24.96 -15.81
N HIS A 132 -6.67 -24.84 -17.02
CA HIS A 132 -6.11 -25.25 -18.28
C HIS A 132 -5.78 -24.05 -19.17
N SER A 133 -4.50 -24.00 -19.59
CA SER A 133 -3.91 -23.13 -20.60
C SER A 133 -4.94 -22.50 -21.54
N LEU A 134 -5.06 -21.17 -21.47
CA LEU A 134 -5.89 -20.33 -22.34
C LEU A 134 -5.37 -20.44 -23.80
N LYS A 135 -5.65 -21.56 -24.47
CA LYS A 135 -5.31 -21.76 -25.90
C LYS A 135 -5.95 -20.67 -26.77
N VAL A 136 -7.09 -20.12 -26.35
CA VAL A 136 -7.74 -18.98 -27.04
C VAL A 136 -6.86 -17.72 -27.01
N VAL A 137 -6.19 -17.42 -25.89
CA VAL A 137 -5.23 -16.31 -25.82
C VAL A 137 -4.02 -16.58 -26.71
N SER A 138 -3.54 -17.83 -26.80
CA SER A 138 -2.42 -18.16 -27.70
C SER A 138 -2.76 -18.00 -29.18
N HIS A 139 -4.02 -18.25 -29.59
CA HIS A 139 -4.46 -18.08 -30.97
C HIS A 139 -4.66 -16.60 -31.32
N ILE A 140 -5.27 -15.81 -30.44
CA ILE A 140 -5.46 -14.38 -30.63
C ILE A 140 -4.12 -13.64 -30.59
N ASN A 141 -3.24 -13.97 -29.65
CA ASN A 141 -1.95 -13.29 -29.52
C ASN A 141 -1.01 -13.63 -30.70
N ASN A 142 -1.09 -14.84 -31.28
CA ASN A 142 -0.39 -15.18 -32.52
C ASN A 142 -0.95 -14.43 -33.75
N GLN A 143 -2.27 -14.17 -33.80
CA GLN A 143 -2.89 -13.38 -34.87
C GLN A 143 -2.51 -11.90 -34.79
N PHE A 144 -2.49 -11.30 -33.60
CA PHE A 144 -2.08 -9.91 -33.41
C PHE A 144 -0.57 -9.68 -33.65
N LYS A 145 0.27 -10.69 -33.40
CA LYS A 145 1.72 -10.62 -33.68
C LYS A 145 2.06 -10.66 -35.18
N GLN A 146 1.12 -11.10 -36.04
CA GLN A 146 1.26 -11.13 -37.50
C GLN A 146 0.81 -9.84 -38.20
N ILE A 147 0.29 -8.85 -37.44
CA ILE A 147 -0.16 -7.55 -37.95
C ILE A 147 0.88 -6.43 -37.68
N LYS A 148 1.99 -6.76 -37.01
CA LYS A 148 3.20 -5.94 -36.93
C LYS A 148 4.26 -6.50 -37.88
#